data_AF-A0A660L8M4-F1
#
_entry.id   AF-A0A660L8M4-F1
#
_cell.length_a   1.000
_cell.length_b   1.000
_cell.length_c   1.000
_cell.angle_alpha   90.00
_cell.angle_beta   90.00
_cell.angle_gamma   90.00
#
_symmetry.space_group_name_H-M   'P 1'
#
loop_
_entity.id
_entity.type
_entity.pdbx_description
1 polymer ?
#
loop_
_entity_poly.entity_id
_entity_poly.type
_entity_poly.pdbx_seq_one_letter_code
_entity_poly.pdbx_strand_id
1 'polypeptide(L)'
;MLGWHLSVYRLGGVERAPAGDVRAGRRLTRVLNDAADAEDGRTRIAVWQVGAHGLDWLDALVKQREAVSLGGNGYPTRYAGPARSVLPVLTDDPPAARRAWASDSGDILLPQWDGKTTVDREAAAACHPDEWLLVEAWDES
;
A
#
# COMPACT_ATOMS: atom_id res chain seq x y z
N MET A 1 9.11 12.16 13.54
CA MET A 1 8.33 11.23 12.72
C MET A 1 7.61 10.28 13.65
N LEU A 2 6.31 10.48 13.86
CA LEU A 2 5.52 9.67 14.78
C LEU A 2 5.24 8.28 14.22
N GLY A 3 5.26 8.12 12.89
CA GLY A 3 4.98 6.86 12.24
C GLY A 3 4.53 7.03 10.81
N TRP A 4 3.92 5.98 10.29
CA TRP A 4 3.25 5.98 9.00
C TRP A 4 1.84 5.43 9.15
N HIS A 5 0.92 6.02 8.42
CA HIS A 5 -0.39 5.46 8.15
C HIS A 5 -0.36 4.77 6.79
N LEU A 6 -0.55 3.44 6.79
CA LEU A 6 -0.49 2.61 5.60
C LEU A 6 -1.88 2.17 5.19
N SER A 7 -2.23 2.38 3.92
CA SER A 7 -3.45 1.87 3.32
C SER A 7 -3.13 1.04 2.09
N VAL A 8 -3.80 -0.11 1.95
CA VAL A 8 -3.62 -1.03 0.82
C VAL A 8 -4.92 -1.11 0.02
N TYR A 9 -4.82 -0.94 -1.30
CA TYR A 9 -5.97 -0.92 -2.20
C TYR A 9 -5.76 -1.88 -3.37
N ARG A 10 -6.87 -2.40 -3.91
CA ARG A 10 -6.88 -3.04 -5.23
C ARG A 10 -6.69 -1.99 -6.31
N LEU A 11 -5.77 -2.26 -7.24
CA LEU A 11 -5.44 -1.36 -8.33
C LEU A 11 -6.17 -1.83 -9.60
N GLY A 12 -7.35 -1.27 -9.86
CA GLY A 12 -8.17 -1.62 -11.01
C GLY A 12 -7.54 -1.21 -12.35
N GLY A 13 -7.90 -1.91 -13.43
CA GLY A 13 -7.56 -1.49 -14.80
C GLY A 13 -6.12 -1.76 -15.26
N VAL A 14 -5.30 -2.42 -14.45
CA VAL A 14 -3.89 -2.74 -14.79
C VAL A 14 -3.71 -4.14 -15.40
N GLU A 15 -4.78 -4.76 -15.92
CA GLU A 15 -4.75 -6.02 -16.68
C GLU A 15 -3.76 -6.03 -17.86
N ARG A 16 -3.33 -4.84 -18.31
CA ARG A 16 -2.34 -4.64 -19.40
C ARG A 16 -0.88 -4.56 -18.93
N ALA A 17 -0.59 -4.49 -17.64
CA ALA A 17 0.76 -4.74 -17.17
C ALA A 17 1.04 -6.24 -17.30
N PRO A 18 2.17 -6.67 -17.88
CA PRO A 18 2.50 -8.09 -17.92
C PRO A 18 2.43 -8.65 -16.50
N ALA A 19 1.56 -9.64 -16.32
CA ALA A 19 1.31 -10.29 -15.03
C ALA A 19 2.64 -10.52 -14.32
N GLY A 20 2.87 -9.78 -13.23
CA GLY A 20 4.02 -10.02 -12.39
C GLY A 20 5.41 -9.61 -12.88
N ASP A 21 5.57 -8.97 -14.05
CA ASP A 21 6.91 -8.56 -14.50
C ASP A 21 7.25 -7.14 -14.01
N VAL A 22 7.73 -7.07 -12.77
CA VAL A 22 8.27 -5.86 -12.14
C VAL A 22 9.50 -5.32 -12.92
N ARG A 23 10.04 -6.05 -13.90
CA ARG A 23 11.19 -5.63 -14.72
C ARG A 23 10.81 -4.66 -15.85
N ALA A 24 9.52 -4.40 -16.06
CA ALA A 24 9.02 -3.59 -17.17
C ALA A 24 9.23 -2.07 -17.04
N GLY A 25 10.39 -1.62 -16.53
CA GLY A 25 10.95 -0.26 -16.69
C GLY A 25 10.01 0.94 -16.45
N ARG A 26 10.38 2.11 -16.99
CA ARG A 26 9.64 3.39 -16.80
C ARG A 26 8.18 3.34 -17.31
N ARG A 27 7.87 2.43 -18.23
CA ARG A 27 6.52 2.28 -18.80
C ARG A 27 5.55 1.69 -17.78
N LEU A 28 5.97 0.67 -17.04
CA LEU A 28 5.15 0.08 -15.98
C LEU A 28 4.89 1.09 -14.87
N THR A 29 5.92 1.80 -14.40
CA THR A 29 5.77 2.84 -13.37
C THR A 29 4.75 3.90 -13.76
N ARG A 30 4.73 4.32 -15.04
CA ARG A 30 3.74 5.28 -15.53
C ARG A 30 2.31 4.73 -15.48
N VAL A 31 2.10 3.51 -15.98
CA VAL A 31 0.77 2.87 -15.95
C VAL A 31 0.27 2.69 -14.53
N LEU A 32 1.15 2.29 -13.60
CA LEU A 32 0.82 2.14 -12.19
C LEU A 32 0.49 3.49 -11.55
N ASN A 33 1.21 4.56 -11.88
CA ASN A 33 0.89 5.91 -11.41
C ASN A 33 -0.45 6.40 -11.95
N ASP A 34 -0.70 6.28 -13.26
CA ASP A 34 -1.96 6.72 -13.87
C ASP A 34 -3.16 6.00 -13.22
N ALA A 35 -3.03 4.72 -12.92
CA ALA A 35 -4.07 3.95 -12.23
C ALA A 35 -4.12 4.22 -10.70
N ALA A 36 -2.98 4.58 -10.08
CA ALA A 36 -2.90 5.08 -8.70
C ALA A 36 -3.39 6.53 -8.53
N ASP A 37 -3.65 7.27 -9.60
CA ASP A 37 -4.33 8.57 -9.58
C ASP A 37 -5.83 8.48 -9.93
N ALA A 38 -6.28 7.38 -10.55
CA ALA A 38 -7.70 7.09 -10.75
C ALA A 38 -8.35 6.66 -9.42
N GLU A 39 -8.71 7.62 -8.56
CA GLU A 39 -9.18 7.38 -7.18
C GLU A 39 -10.57 6.74 -7.09
N ASP A 40 -11.42 6.91 -8.10
CA ASP A 40 -12.82 6.47 -8.06
C ASP A 40 -12.96 4.94 -7.94
N GLY A 41 -13.53 4.50 -6.81
CA GLY A 41 -14.01 3.12 -6.63
C GLY A 41 -12.98 2.10 -6.15
N ARG A 42 -11.83 2.51 -5.59
CA ARG A 42 -10.84 1.57 -5.06
C ARG A 42 -11.37 0.79 -3.85
N THR A 43 -11.21 -0.52 -3.90
CA THR A 43 -11.46 -1.40 -2.75
C THR A 43 -10.26 -1.39 -1.82
N ARG A 44 -10.43 -0.88 -0.59
CA ARG A 44 -9.40 -0.94 0.47
C ARG A 44 -9.36 -2.34 1.08
N ILE A 45 -8.19 -2.96 1.07
CA ILE A 45 -7.94 -4.29 1.63
C ILE A 45 -7.48 -4.20 3.08
N ALA A 46 -6.60 -3.26 3.39
CA ALA A 46 -6.05 -3.14 4.73
C ALA A 46 -5.68 -1.69 5.05
N VAL A 47 -5.69 -1.38 6.34
CA VAL A 47 -5.14 -0.12 6.85
C VAL A 47 -4.59 -0.30 8.26
N TRP A 48 -3.42 0.27 8.54
CA TRP A 48 -2.77 0.21 9.85
C TRP A 48 -1.77 1.35 10.08
N GLN A 49 -1.42 1.59 11.35
CA GLN A 49 -0.41 2.55 11.75
C GLN A 49 0.87 1.81 12.19
N VAL A 50 2.03 2.33 11.80
CA VAL A 50 3.36 1.78 12.11
C VAL A 50 4.30 2.87 12.61
N GLY A 51 5.42 2.51 13.25
CA GLY A 51 6.48 3.46 13.62
C GLY A 51 7.38 3.86 12.45
N ALA A 52 8.43 4.65 12.72
CA ALA A 52 9.34 5.20 11.69
C ALA A 52 9.94 4.18 10.70
N HIS A 53 10.19 2.94 11.16
CA HIS A 53 10.72 1.82 10.36
C HIS A 53 9.64 0.97 9.67
N GLY A 54 8.39 1.43 9.69
CA GLY A 54 7.25 0.65 9.21
C GLY A 54 7.19 0.42 7.70
N LEU A 55 8.08 1.05 6.93
CA LEU A 55 8.20 0.87 5.48
C LEU A 55 9.32 -0.10 5.07
N ASP A 56 10.14 -0.60 6.01
CA ASP A 56 11.31 -1.43 5.69
C ASP A 56 10.96 -2.68 4.87
N TRP A 57 9.76 -3.24 5.08
CA TRP A 57 9.25 -4.39 4.33
C TRP A 57 8.91 -4.03 2.87
N LEU A 58 8.37 -2.83 2.61
CA LEU A 58 8.13 -2.33 1.25
C LEU A 58 9.46 -2.08 0.54
N ASP A 59 10.42 -1.48 1.23
CA ASP A 59 11.77 -1.28 0.71
C ASP A 59 12.46 -2.62 0.38
N ALA A 60 12.25 -3.65 1.20
CA ALA A 60 12.75 -5.00 0.94
C ALA A 60 12.10 -5.60 -0.33
N LEU A 61 10.78 -5.49 -0.49
CA LEU A 61 10.08 -5.94 -1.70
C LEU A 61 10.57 -5.20 -2.95
N VAL A 62 10.79 -3.89 -2.87
CA VAL A 62 11.34 -3.10 -3.99
C VAL A 62 12.76 -3.56 -4.32
N LYS A 63 13.63 -3.76 -3.32
CA LYS A 63 14.99 -4.27 -3.52
C LYS A 63 15.00 -5.67 -4.16
N GLN A 64 14.06 -6.52 -3.80
CA GLN A 64 13.88 -7.87 -4.36
C GLN A 64 13.20 -7.87 -5.74
N ARG A 65 12.76 -6.70 -6.24
CA ARG A 65 11.97 -6.55 -7.48
C ARG A 65 10.64 -7.28 -7.41
N GLU A 66 10.05 -7.31 -6.23
CA GLU A 66 8.70 -7.81 -5.96
C GLU A 66 7.68 -6.67 -5.79
N ALA A 67 8.15 -5.43 -5.70
CA ALA A 67 7.33 -4.23 -5.75
C ALA A 67 8.04 -3.10 -6.52
N VAL A 68 7.28 -2.07 -6.89
CA VAL A 68 7.74 -0.84 -7.52
C VAL A 68 7.46 0.31 -6.55
N SER A 69 8.50 1.06 -6.18
CA SER A 69 8.31 2.39 -5.60
C SER A 69 7.85 3.33 -6.71
N LEU A 70 6.64 3.88 -6.56
CA LEU A 70 6.07 4.85 -7.50
C LEU A 70 6.55 6.28 -7.19
N GLY A 71 7.18 6.46 -6.03
CA GLY A 71 7.64 7.74 -5.52
C GLY A 71 6.51 8.59 -4.94
N GLY A 72 6.74 9.90 -4.92
CA GLY A 72 5.84 10.93 -4.42
C GLY A 72 6.61 12.24 -4.25
N ASN A 73 5.99 13.38 -4.58
CA ASN A 73 6.56 14.72 -4.30
C ASN A 73 6.13 15.20 -2.90
N GLY A 74 6.19 14.30 -1.92
CA GLY A 74 5.57 14.47 -0.60
C GLY A 74 4.77 13.23 -0.22
N TYR A 75 3.72 13.42 0.57
CA TYR A 75 2.82 12.34 0.98
C TYR A 75 1.54 12.31 0.13
N PRO A 76 1.02 11.12 -0.19
CA PRO A 76 1.53 9.81 0.22
C PRO A 76 2.76 9.38 -0.58
N THR A 77 3.66 8.63 0.06
CA THR A 77 4.63 7.81 -0.68
C THR A 77 3.91 6.57 -1.17
N ARG A 78 4.00 6.29 -2.48
CA ARG A 78 3.24 5.19 -3.11
C ARG A 78 4.13 4.04 -3.53
N TYR A 79 3.64 2.83 -3.32
CA TYR A 79 4.24 1.59 -3.78
C TYR A 79 3.18 0.76 -4.49
N ALA A 80 3.59 -0.02 -5.48
CA ALA A 80 2.72 -0.99 -6.12
C ALA A 80 3.40 -2.35 -6.21
N GLY A 81 2.67 -3.43 -5.95
CA GLY A 81 3.18 -4.80 -6.05
C GLY A 81 2.07 -5.78 -6.39
N PRO A 82 2.39 -6.95 -6.95
CA PRO A 82 1.41 -7.99 -7.19
C PRO A 82 0.88 -8.54 -5.85
N ALA A 83 -0.38 -8.96 -5.83
CA ALA A 83 -1.05 -9.47 -4.63
C ALA A 83 -0.27 -10.61 -3.97
N ARG A 84 0.34 -11.51 -4.76
CA ARG A 84 1.16 -12.62 -4.21
C ARG A 84 2.40 -12.19 -3.42
N SER A 85 2.91 -10.98 -3.64
CA SER A 85 4.08 -10.46 -2.91
C SER A 85 3.64 -9.60 -1.72
N VAL A 86 2.53 -8.87 -1.86
CA VAL A 86 2.05 -7.94 -0.83
C VAL A 86 1.17 -8.64 0.21
N LEU A 87 0.19 -9.46 -0.21
CA LEU A 87 -0.81 -10.03 0.70
C LEU A 87 -0.24 -10.98 1.76
N PRO A 88 0.74 -11.87 1.47
CA PRO A 88 1.29 -12.75 2.50
C PRO A 88 1.86 -11.99 3.70
N VAL A 89 2.37 -10.77 3.48
CA VAL A 89 2.89 -9.90 4.54
C VAL A 89 1.76 -9.33 5.42
N LEU A 90 0.53 -9.22 4.90
CA LEU A 90 -0.61 -8.61 5.59
C LEU A 90 -1.47 -9.64 6.34
N THR A 91 -1.55 -10.87 5.85
CA THR A 91 -2.52 -11.87 6.34
C THR A 91 -2.12 -12.57 7.64
N ASP A 92 -0.82 -12.66 7.96
CA ASP A 92 -0.36 -13.28 9.20
C ASP A 92 -0.43 -12.31 10.39
N ASP A 93 0.03 -11.06 10.19
CA ASP A 93 -0.22 -9.88 11.02
C ASP A 93 0.40 -8.68 10.30
N PRO A 94 -0.30 -7.54 10.11
CA PRO A 94 0.27 -6.40 9.40
C PRO A 94 1.59 -5.94 10.05
N PRO A 95 2.65 -5.73 9.26
CA PRO A 95 4.01 -5.59 9.77
C PRO A 95 4.13 -4.35 10.66
N ALA A 96 4.73 -4.53 11.83
CA ALA A 96 4.96 -3.48 12.83
C ALA A 96 3.70 -2.70 13.25
N ALA A 97 2.50 -3.29 13.08
CA ALA A 97 1.26 -2.62 13.39
C ALA A 97 1.15 -2.26 14.87
N ARG A 98 0.77 -1.02 15.14
CA ARG A 98 0.47 -0.58 16.49
C ARG A 98 -0.83 -1.20 16.98
N ARG A 99 -0.83 -1.62 18.24
CA ARG A 99 -2.03 -2.16 18.92
C ARG A 99 -3.12 -1.10 19.08
N ALA A 100 -2.74 0.15 19.30
CA ALA A 100 -3.61 1.31 19.34
C ALA A 100 -2.97 2.40 18.50
N TRP A 101 -3.75 3.03 17.63
CA TRP A 101 -3.27 4.16 16.85
C TRP A 101 -3.12 5.37 17.74
N ALA A 102 -2.08 6.16 17.49
CA ALA A 102 -1.86 7.45 18.12
C ALA A 102 -2.30 8.58 17.18
N SER A 103 -2.85 9.64 17.76
CA SER A 103 -3.03 10.93 17.11
C SER A 103 -2.78 12.03 18.13
N ASP A 104 -2.27 13.16 17.67
CA ASP A 104 -2.07 14.36 18.46
C ASP A 104 -3.28 15.30 18.36
N SER A 105 -3.42 16.20 19.33
CA SER A 105 -4.57 17.12 19.41
C SER A 105 -4.69 18.10 18.24
N GLY A 106 -3.67 18.20 17.39
CA GLY A 106 -3.65 19.04 16.19
C GLY A 106 -3.85 18.29 14.88
N ASP A 107 -3.98 16.96 14.91
CA ASP A 107 -4.01 16.15 13.70
C ASP A 107 -5.33 16.31 12.94
N ILE A 108 -5.24 16.41 11.61
CA ILE A 108 -6.38 16.37 10.71
C ILE A 108 -6.66 14.92 10.35
N LEU A 109 -7.64 14.31 11.02
CA LEU A 109 -8.06 12.94 10.75
C LEU A 109 -8.99 12.90 9.52
N LEU A 110 -8.46 12.45 8.40
CA LEU A 110 -9.22 12.26 7.16
C LEU A 110 -10.01 10.92 7.20
N PRO A 111 -11.03 10.71 6.35
CA PRO A 111 -11.89 9.52 6.40
C PRO A 111 -11.15 8.18 6.28
N GLN A 112 -9.94 8.16 5.74
CA GLN A 112 -9.09 6.97 5.70
C GLN A 112 -8.53 6.57 7.07
N TRP A 113 -8.60 7.44 8.08
CA TRP A 113 -8.17 7.14 9.44
C TRP A 113 -9.21 6.29 10.17
N ASP A 114 -8.96 4.98 10.24
CA ASP A 114 -9.86 4.03 10.89
C ASP A 114 -9.70 3.98 12.42
N GLY A 115 -8.62 4.56 12.94
CA GLY A 115 -8.27 4.53 14.38
C GLY A 115 -7.89 3.15 14.91
N LYS A 116 -7.86 2.14 14.05
CA LYS A 116 -7.49 0.75 14.36
C LYS A 116 -7.00 0.04 13.11
N THR A 117 -6.17 -0.97 13.33
CA THR A 117 -5.75 -1.87 12.25
C THR A 117 -6.95 -2.64 11.73
N THR A 118 -7.20 -2.58 10.43
CA THR A 118 -8.24 -3.36 9.75
C THR A 118 -7.64 -4.10 8.56
N VAL A 119 -8.07 -5.34 8.37
CA VAL A 119 -7.76 -6.16 7.19
C VAL A 119 -9.07 -6.81 6.76
N ASP A 120 -9.56 -6.43 5.58
CA ASP A 120 -10.67 -7.08 4.92
C ASP A 120 -10.16 -8.39 4.30
N ARG A 121 -10.32 -9.48 5.05
CA ARG A 121 -9.87 -10.82 4.64
C ARG A 121 -10.64 -11.35 3.44
N GLU A 122 -11.90 -10.94 3.26
CA GLU A 122 -12.71 -11.35 2.11
C GLU A 122 -12.19 -10.66 0.85
N ALA A 123 -11.95 -9.35 0.91
CA ALA A 123 -11.34 -8.61 -0.19
C ALA A 123 -9.92 -9.11 -0.51
N ALA A 124 -9.12 -9.42 0.51
CA ALA A 124 -7.80 -10.02 0.32
C ALA A 124 -7.86 -11.39 -0.36
N ALA A 125 -8.77 -12.27 0.07
CA ALA A 125 -8.95 -13.59 -0.51
C ALA A 125 -9.51 -13.54 -1.94
N ALA A 126 -10.27 -12.50 -2.28
CA ALA A 126 -10.80 -12.27 -3.63
C ALA A 126 -9.76 -11.73 -4.62
N CYS A 127 -8.53 -11.45 -4.17
CA CYS A 127 -7.48 -10.94 -5.05
C CYS A 127 -6.83 -12.06 -5.86
N HIS A 128 -6.71 -11.87 -7.18
CA HIS A 128 -5.89 -12.71 -8.04
C HIS A 128 -4.40 -12.50 -7.73
N PRO A 129 -3.57 -13.56 -7.61
CA PRO A 129 -2.14 -13.45 -7.25
C PRO A 129 -1.30 -12.51 -8.14
N ASP A 130 -1.73 -12.30 -9.38
CA ASP A 130 -1.09 -11.41 -10.36
C ASP A 130 -1.73 -10.02 -10.48
N GLU A 131 -2.84 -9.75 -9.80
CA GLU A 131 -3.39 -8.40 -9.79
C GLU A 131 -2.49 -7.47 -8.96
N TRP A 132 -2.43 -6.19 -9.36
CA TRP A 132 -1.60 -5.20 -8.68
C TRP A 132 -2.36 -4.57 -7.53
N LEU A 133 -1.67 -4.40 -6.40
CA LEU A 133 -2.12 -3.68 -5.23
C LEU A 133 -1.34 -2.38 -5.09
N LEU A 134 -2.04 -1.33 -4.67
CA LEU A 134 -1.46 -0.05 -4.27
C LEU A 134 -1.23 -0.05 -2.77
N VAL A 135 -0.07 0.42 -2.31
CA VAL A 135 0.19 0.75 -0.92
C VAL A 135 0.49 2.25 -0.84
N GLU A 136 -0.31 2.96 -0.06
CA GLU A 136 -0.10 4.38 0.23
C GLU A 136 0.41 4.53 1.66
N ALA A 137 1.54 5.22 1.80
CA ALA A 137 2.16 5.56 3.07
C ALA A 137 2.07 7.07 3.32
N TRP A 138 1.27 7.46 4.31
CA TRP A 138 1.15 8.83 4.79
C TRP A 138 2.03 9.00 6.02
N ASP A 139 2.86 10.04 6.04
CA ASP A 139 3.61 10.40 7.25
C ASP A 139 2.70 11.13 8.23
N GLU A 140 2.92 10.82 9.50
CA GLU A 140 2.18 11.37 10.63
C GLU A 140 3.04 12.39 11.40
N SER A 141 3.95 13.10 10.73
CA SER A 141 4.81 14.13 11.32
C SER A 141 4.19 15.52 11.32
#